data_AF-A0A957Q5X4-F1
#
_entry.id   AF-A0A957Q5X4-F1
#
_cell.length_a   1.000
_cell.length_b   1.000
_cell.length_c   1.000
_cell.angle_alpha   90.00
_cell.angle_beta   90.00
_cell.angle_gamma   90.00
#
_symmetry.space_group_name_H-M   'P 1'
#
loop_
_entity.id
_entity.type
_entity.pdbx_description
1 polymer ?
#
loop_
_entity_poly.entity_id
_entity_poly.type
_entity_poly.pdbx_seq_one_letter_code
_entity_poly.pdbx_strand_id
1 'polypeptide(L)'
;MKALLKFAHFIDGISERLGGISTILVVITVTIGFYNVVARYVGRYVGVNLSSNMWIETQWYLYSLIFFLAFPYILKHGDNVRVDFWYVNWPAKGRALVDFLGTLLFLVPFCILGIYVTITPVLFSWGRLPNGSWGTW
;
A
#
# COMPACT_ATOMS: atom_id res chain seq x y z
N MET A 1 -9.71 -9.66 -29.10
CA MET A 1 -8.93 -8.48 -28.64
C MET A 1 -9.77 -7.45 -27.89
N LYS A 2 -10.96 -7.05 -28.37
CA LYS A 2 -11.80 -6.03 -27.69
C LYS A 2 -12.14 -6.34 -26.23
N ALA A 3 -12.43 -7.60 -25.90
CA ALA A 3 -12.72 -8.01 -24.52
C ALA A 3 -11.51 -7.85 -23.58
N LEU A 4 -10.30 -8.24 -24.02
CA LEU A 4 -9.06 -8.08 -23.26
C LEU A 4 -8.71 -6.60 -23.04
N LEU A 5 -8.90 -5.77 -24.07
CA LEU A 5 -8.69 -4.32 -23.94
C LEU A 5 -9.69 -3.67 -22.99
N LYS A 6 -10.96 -4.09 -23.04
CA LYS A 6 -11.98 -3.62 -22.09
C LYS A 6 -11.64 -4.00 -20.65
N PHE A 7 -11.12 -5.22 -20.45
CA PHE A 7 -10.65 -5.67 -19.15
C PHE A 7 -9.43 -4.89 -18.65
N ALA A 8 -8.46 -4.62 -19.53
CA ALA A 8 -7.30 -3.80 -19.20
C ALA A 8 -7.73 -2.39 -18.78
N HIS A 9 -8.61 -1.72 -19.54
CA HIS A 9 -9.11 -0.39 -19.19
C HIS A 9 -9.90 -0.37 -17.87
N PHE A 10 -10.59 -1.47 -17.54
CA PHE A 10 -11.26 -1.62 -16.25
C PHE A 10 -10.25 -1.64 -15.10
N ILE A 11 -9.17 -2.43 -15.23
CA ILE A 11 -8.07 -2.46 -14.25
C ILE A 11 -7.42 -1.08 -14.14
N ASP A 12 -7.11 -0.44 -15.27
CA ASP A 12 -6.50 0.90 -15.30
C ASP A 12 -7.37 1.96 -14.60
N GLY A 13 -8.70 1.83 -14.73
CA GLY A 13 -9.67 2.69 -14.04
C GLY A 13 -9.72 2.43 -12.53
N ILE A 14 -9.54 1.19 -12.08
CA ILE A 14 -9.38 0.88 -10.65
C ILE A 14 -8.08 1.49 -10.14
N SER A 15 -6.96 1.25 -10.82
CA SER A 15 -5.64 1.78 -10.42
C SER A 15 -5.67 3.31 -10.28
N GLU A 16 -6.36 4.01 -11.19
CA GLU A 16 -6.52 5.47 -11.12
C GLU A 16 -7.30 5.92 -9.89
N ARG A 17 -8.43 5.25 -9.60
CA ARG A 17 -9.25 5.56 -8.42
C ARG A 17 -8.51 5.30 -7.13
N LEU A 18 -7.74 4.22 -7.05
CA LEU A 18 -6.93 3.91 -5.87
C LEU A 18 -5.82 4.94 -5.65
N GLY A 19 -5.21 5.45 -6.72
CA GLY A 19 -4.31 6.60 -6.66
C GLY A 19 -4.98 7.84 -6.07
N GLY A 20 -6.16 8.21 -6.59
CA GLY A 20 -6.92 9.35 -6.07
C GLY A 20 -7.33 9.21 -4.60
N ILE A 21 -7.77 8.01 -4.17
CA ILE A 21 -8.06 7.73 -2.76
C ILE A 21 -6.81 7.89 -1.91
N SER A 22 -5.67 7.38 -2.38
CA SER A 22 -4.39 7.47 -1.67
C SER A 22 -3.96 8.93 -1.46
N THR A 23 -4.17 9.81 -2.45
CA THR A 23 -3.91 11.26 -2.29
C THR A 23 -4.70 11.87 -1.14
N ILE A 24 -5.99 11.52 -1.01
CA ILE A 24 -6.83 12.00 0.10
C ILE A 24 -6.31 11.45 1.44
N LEU A 25 -5.97 10.16 1.49
CA LEU A 25 -5.43 9.52 2.69
C LEU A 25 -4.11 10.17 3.14
N VAL A 26 -3.25 10.60 2.21
CA VAL A 26 -2.01 11.33 2.52
C VAL A 26 -2.33 12.65 3.24
N VAL A 27 -3.29 13.42 2.74
CA VAL A 27 -3.71 14.68 3.39
C VAL A 27 -4.23 14.44 4.81
N ILE A 28 -5.05 13.40 4.99
CA ILE A 28 -5.55 13.00 6.32
C ILE A 28 -4.41 12.60 7.24
N THR A 29 -3.47 11.79 6.75
CA THR A 29 -2.32 11.29 7.53
C THR A 29 -1.43 12.43 7.99
N VAL A 30 -1.13 13.40 7.11
CA VAL A 30 -0.35 14.60 7.45
C VAL A 30 -1.09 15.45 8.48
N THR A 31 -2.41 15.59 8.35
CA THR A 31 -3.24 16.35 9.31
C THR A 31 -3.19 15.72 10.71
N ILE A 32 -3.29 14.39 10.81
CA ILE A 32 -3.16 13.68 12.08
C ILE A 32 -1.74 13.81 12.65
N GLY A 33 -0.72 13.73 11.79
CA GLY A 33 0.67 13.94 12.19
C GLY A 33 0.91 15.36 12.75
N PHE A 34 0.36 16.37 12.09
CA PHE A 34 0.41 17.75 12.58
C PHE A 34 -0.30 17.90 13.93
N TYR A 35 -1.50 17.33 14.08
CA TYR A 35 -2.22 17.30 15.36
C TYR A 35 -1.38 16.65 16.46
N ASN A 36 -0.76 15.49 16.20
CA ASN A 36 0.10 14.79 17.16
C ASN A 36 1.28 15.66 17.62
N VAL A 37 1.92 16.38 16.69
CA VAL A 37 3.00 17.31 17.00
C VAL A 37 2.50 18.44 17.89
N VAL A 38 1.40 19.11 17.52
CA VAL A 38 0.81 20.20 18.30
C VAL A 38 0.43 19.73 19.72
N ALA A 39 -0.28 18.61 19.84
CA ALA A 39 -0.70 18.05 21.12
C ALA A 39 0.50 17.73 22.02
N ARG A 40 1.58 17.17 21.46
CA ARG A 40 2.81 16.87 22.20
C ARG A 40 3.48 18.13 22.73
N TYR A 41 3.66 19.16 21.89
CA TYR A 41 4.35 20.38 22.31
C TYR A 41 3.49 21.22 23.26
N VAL A 42 2.21 21.46 22.95
CA VAL A 42 1.28 22.19 23.83
C VAL A 42 1.14 21.48 25.17
N GLY A 43 1.00 20.14 25.16
CA GLY A 43 0.95 19.36 26.39
C GLY A 43 2.20 19.52 27.25
N ARG A 44 3.38 19.53 26.62
CA ARG A 44 4.66 19.80 27.32
C ARG A 44 4.70 21.19 27.94
N TYR A 45 4.16 22.21 27.27
CA TYR A 45 4.11 23.58 27.80
C TYR A 45 3.12 23.74 28.95
N VAL A 46 1.97 23.07 28.89
CA VAL A 46 0.89 23.15 29.91
C VAL A 46 1.12 22.17 31.07
N GLY A 47 2.07 21.24 30.93
CA GLY A 47 2.37 20.21 31.93
C GLY A 47 1.36 19.05 31.94
N VAL A 48 0.59 18.88 30.87
CA VAL A 48 -0.44 17.83 30.74
C VAL A 48 -0.18 16.98 29.50
N ASN A 49 -0.25 15.66 29.61
CA ASN A 49 -0.12 14.77 28.45
C ASN A 49 -1.38 14.80 27.59
N LEU A 50 -1.32 15.56 26.49
CA LEU A 50 -2.37 15.63 25.46
C LEU A 50 -2.16 14.62 24.31
N SER A 51 -1.01 13.95 24.25
CA SER A 51 -0.73 12.92 23.24
C SER A 51 -1.46 11.61 23.56
N SER A 52 -2.06 10.97 22.55
CA SER A 52 -2.70 9.67 22.68
C SER A 52 -2.10 8.66 21.70
N ASN A 53 -1.90 7.42 22.17
CA ASN A 53 -1.37 6.33 21.34
C ASN A 53 -2.29 6.00 20.16
N MET A 54 -3.60 6.18 20.33
CA MET A 54 -4.60 5.95 19.29
C MET A 54 -4.29 6.75 18.01
N TRP A 55 -3.87 8.01 18.14
CA TRP A 55 -3.54 8.85 16.98
C TRP A 55 -2.24 8.43 16.30
N ILE A 56 -1.30 7.88 17.06
CA ILE A 56 -0.03 7.36 16.52
C ILE A 56 -0.29 6.05 15.76
N GLU A 57 -1.08 5.14 16.34
CA GLU A 57 -1.48 3.89 15.69
C GLU A 57 -2.30 4.15 14.42
N THR A 58 -3.28 5.07 14.50
CA THR A 58 -4.08 5.48 13.33
C THR A 58 -3.20 5.96 12.19
N GLN A 59 -2.18 6.77 12.49
CA GLN A 59 -1.24 7.24 11.47
C GLN A 59 -0.46 6.07 10.82
N TRP A 60 -0.05 5.07 11.60
CA TRP A 60 0.59 3.85 11.11
C TRP A 60 -0.32 3.04 10.18
N TYR A 61 -1.59 2.87 10.55
CA TYR A 61 -2.56 2.17 9.71
C TYR A 61 -2.86 2.92 8.41
N LEU A 62 -3.05 4.24 8.48
CA LEU A 62 -3.27 5.07 7.29
C LEU A 62 -2.08 5.04 6.34
N TYR A 63 -0.86 5.11 6.86
CA TYR A 63 0.35 4.99 6.05
C TYR A 63 0.41 3.63 5.33
N SER A 64 0.05 2.55 6.03
CA SER A 64 -0.01 1.21 5.44
C SER A 64 -1.03 1.15 4.31
N LEU A 65 -2.23 1.72 4.51
CA LEU A 65 -3.27 1.80 3.47
C LEU A 65 -2.80 2.60 2.25
N ILE A 66 -2.16 3.75 2.46
CA ILE A 66 -1.61 4.56 1.35
C ILE A 66 -0.64 3.73 0.53
N PHE A 67 0.30 3.03 1.17
CA PHE A 67 1.29 2.22 0.46
C PHE A 67 0.65 1.13 -0.40
N PHE A 68 -0.31 0.38 0.15
CA PHE A 68 -0.97 -0.70 -0.59
C PHE A 68 -1.90 -0.20 -1.70
N LEU A 69 -2.64 0.89 -1.47
CA LEU A 69 -3.58 1.43 -2.45
C LEU A 69 -2.88 2.23 -3.56
N ALA A 70 -1.77 2.91 -3.26
CA ALA A 70 -1.00 3.66 -4.26
C ALA A 70 -0.14 2.75 -5.14
N PHE A 71 0.21 1.55 -4.69
CA PHE A 71 1.07 0.62 -5.44
C PHE A 71 0.61 0.35 -6.88
N PRO A 72 -0.65 -0.03 -7.17
CA PRO A 72 -1.12 -0.24 -8.55
C PRO A 72 -1.10 1.04 -9.40
N TYR A 73 -1.30 2.22 -8.79
CA TYR A 73 -1.20 3.50 -9.48
C TYR A 73 0.24 3.77 -9.94
N ILE A 74 1.22 3.60 -9.05
CA ILE A 74 2.65 3.79 -9.34
C ILE A 74 3.13 2.77 -10.37
N LEU A 75 2.69 1.51 -10.26
CA LEU A 75 3.03 0.45 -11.20
C LEU A 75 2.53 0.77 -12.62
N LYS A 76 1.30 1.28 -12.74
CA LYS A 76 0.72 1.70 -14.02
C LYS A 76 1.48 2.88 -14.66
N HIS A 77 1.87 3.88 -13.85
CA HIS A 77 2.57 5.07 -14.34
C HIS A 77 4.07 4.87 -14.58
N GLY A 78 4.64 3.77 -14.07
CA GLY A 78 6.07 3.49 -14.22
C GLY A 78 6.94 4.39 -13.35
N ASP A 79 6.40 4.94 -12.26
CA ASP A 79 7.08 5.83 -11.33
C ASP A 79 7.98 5.08 -10.32
N ASN A 80 8.09 3.75 -10.46
CA ASN A 80 8.99 2.95 -9.66
C ASN A 80 10.45 3.28 -10.03
N VAL A 81 11.29 3.40 -9.00
CA VAL A 81 12.74 3.58 -9.20
C VAL A 81 13.27 2.34 -9.90
N ARG A 82 13.70 2.53 -11.15
CA ARG A 82 14.23 1.49 -12.02
C ARG A 82 15.60 1.91 -12.54
N VAL A 83 16.53 0.96 -12.56
CA VAL A 83 17.91 1.19 -13.01
C VAL A 83 18.04 0.61 -14.41
N ASP A 84 17.69 1.43 -15.39
CA ASP A 84 17.42 0.99 -16.76
C ASP A 84 18.51 1.45 -17.73
N PHE A 85 19.68 0.81 -17.73
CA PHE A 85 20.74 1.15 -18.69
C PHE A 85 20.46 0.60 -20.10
N TRP A 86 19.87 -0.59 -20.20
CA TRP A 86 19.65 -1.28 -21.48
C TRP A 86 18.23 -1.13 -22.02
N TYR A 87 17.25 -0.92 -21.13
CA TYR A 87 15.84 -0.80 -21.45
C TYR A 87 15.50 0.42 -22.31
N VAL A 88 16.25 1.52 -22.19
CA VAL A 88 16.00 2.79 -22.91
C VAL A 88 16.03 2.63 -24.43
N ASN A 89 16.94 1.80 -24.95
CA ASN A 89 17.14 1.61 -26.39
C ASN A 89 16.29 0.49 -26.99
N TRP A 90 15.41 -0.15 -26.19
CA TRP A 90 14.65 -1.30 -26.65
C TRP A 90 13.34 -0.93 -27.36
N PRO A 91 12.92 -1.71 -28.37
CA PRO A 91 11.63 -1.53 -29.01
C PRO A 91 10.49 -1.73 -28.01
N ALA A 92 9.35 -1.07 -28.24
CA ALA A 92 8.20 -1.08 -27.32
C ALA A 92 7.72 -2.50 -26.97
N LYS A 93 7.75 -3.44 -27.93
CA LYS A 93 7.38 -4.85 -27.68
C LYS A 93 8.35 -5.56 -26.73
N GLY A 94 9.65 -5.28 -26.83
CA GLY A 94 10.67 -5.88 -25.96
C GLY A 94 10.54 -5.38 -24.53
N ARG A 95 10.30 -4.07 -24.37
CA ARG A 95 9.98 -3.45 -23.07
C ARG A 95 8.74 -4.06 -22.43
N ALA A 96 7.63 -4.11 -23.16
CA ALA A 96 6.38 -4.69 -22.66
C ALA A 96 6.53 -6.18 -22.29
N LEU A 97 7.32 -6.95 -23.03
CA LEU A 97 7.56 -8.36 -22.74
C LEU A 97 8.35 -8.54 -21.43
N VAL A 98 9.39 -7.74 -21.21
CA VAL A 98 10.17 -7.81 -19.97
C VAL A 98 9.39 -7.29 -18.78
N ASP A 99 8.61 -6.22 -18.93
CA ASP A 99 7.74 -5.72 -17.87
C ASP A 99 6.69 -6.79 -17.47
N PHE A 100 6.11 -7.47 -18.47
CA PHE A 100 5.16 -8.56 -18.24
C PHE A 100 5.81 -9.76 -17.55
N LEU A 101 6.93 -10.26 -18.08
CA LEU A 101 7.64 -11.40 -17.50
C LEU A 101 8.20 -11.08 -16.12
N GLY A 102 8.74 -9.89 -15.91
CA GLY A 102 9.25 -9.44 -14.62
C GLY A 102 8.13 -9.36 -13.58
N THR A 103 6.97 -8.83 -13.97
CA THR A 103 5.78 -8.81 -13.12
C THR A 103 5.33 -10.23 -12.77
N LEU A 104 5.27 -11.13 -13.75
CA LEU A 104 4.78 -12.49 -13.57
C LEU A 104 5.74 -13.37 -12.74
N LEU A 105 7.05 -13.24 -12.94
CA LEU A 105 8.07 -14.11 -12.33
C LEU A 105 8.61 -13.58 -11.00
N PHE A 106 8.56 -12.28 -10.76
CA PHE A 106 9.09 -11.69 -9.52
C PHE A 106 8.00 -11.04 -8.68
N LEU A 107 7.20 -10.13 -9.25
CA LEU A 107 6.21 -9.40 -8.46
C LEU A 107 5.08 -10.29 -7.97
N VAL A 108 4.48 -11.11 -8.83
CA VAL A 108 3.37 -12.00 -8.46
C VAL A 108 3.80 -13.02 -7.39
N PRO A 109 4.94 -13.75 -7.53
CA PRO A 109 5.41 -14.64 -6.47
C PRO A 109 5.74 -13.92 -5.17
N PHE A 110 6.30 -12.70 -5.23
CA PHE A 110 6.54 -11.87 -4.05
C PHE A 110 5.23 -11.54 -3.32
N CYS A 111 4.18 -11.15 -4.05
CA CYS A 111 2.86 -10.91 -3.47
C CYS A 111 2.26 -12.19 -2.84
N ILE A 112 2.39 -13.34 -3.51
CA ILE A 112 1.91 -14.63 -2.99
C ILE A 112 2.65 -15.00 -1.70
N LEU A 113 3.98 -14.85 -1.67
CA LEU A 113 4.79 -15.09 -0.46
C LEU A 113 4.39 -14.14 0.67
N GLY A 114 4.17 -12.86 0.36
CA GLY A 114 3.68 -11.88 1.34
C GLY A 114 2.35 -12.32 1.96
N ILE A 115 1.37 -12.72 1.14
CA ILE A 115 0.08 -13.25 1.62
C ILE A 115 0.29 -14.52 2.46
N TYR A 116 1.13 -15.44 2.00
CA TYR A 116 1.40 -16.69 2.71
C TYR A 116 2.02 -16.47 4.09
N VAL A 117 2.98 -15.55 4.22
CA VAL A 117 3.63 -15.27 5.51
C VAL A 117 2.71 -14.47 6.44
N THR A 118 1.87 -13.59 5.88
CA THR A 118 1.01 -12.71 6.68
C THR A 118 -0.32 -13.34 7.09
N ILE A 119 -0.78 -14.42 6.44
CA ILE A 119 -2.10 -14.99 6.73
C ILE A 119 -2.22 -15.48 8.19
N THR A 120 -1.19 -16.14 8.72
CA THR A 120 -1.19 -16.65 10.09
C THR A 120 -1.26 -15.54 11.15
N PRO A 121 -0.39 -14.51 11.14
CA PRO A 121 -0.51 -13.41 12.11
C PRO A 121 -1.80 -12.61 11.95
N VAL A 122 -2.35 -12.47 10.73
CA VAL A 122 -3.67 -11.86 10.53
C VAL A 122 -4.77 -12.67 11.21
N LEU A 123 -4.77 -14.00 11.04
CA LEU A 123 -5.75 -14.87 11.70
C LEU A 123 -5.62 -14.81 13.22
N PHE A 124 -4.40 -14.76 13.77
CA PHE A 124 -4.18 -14.57 15.21
C PHE A 124 -4.72 -13.22 15.69
N SER A 125 -4.52 -12.15 14.92
CA SER A 125 -5.10 -10.84 15.21
C SER A 125 -6.63 -10.85 15.19
N TRP A 126 -7.25 -11.74 14.41
CA TRP A 126 -8.70 -11.97 14.39
C TRP A 126 -9.19 -13.01 15.41
N GLY A 127 -8.35 -13.40 16.35
CA GLY A 127 -8.75 -14.27 17.46
C GLY A 127 -8.58 -15.77 17.20
N ARG A 128 -7.92 -16.20 16.11
CA ARG A 128 -7.55 -17.61 15.96
C ARG A 128 -6.52 -17.99 17.02
N LEU A 129 -6.77 -19.06 17.74
CA LEU A 129 -5.88 -19.59 18.78
C LEU A 129 -4.88 -20.60 18.19
N PRO A 130 -3.75 -20.88 18.88
CA PRO A 130 -2.74 -21.84 18.40
C PRO A 130 -3.27 -23.27 18.22
N ASN A 131 -4.30 -23.65 18.97
CA ASN A 131 -4.98 -24.94 18.87
C ASN A 131 -5.98 -25.02 17.69
N GLY A 132 -6.14 -23.94 16.92
CA GLY A 132 -7.05 -23.84 15.78
C GLY A 132 -8.49 -23.44 16.11
N SER A 133 -8.86 -23.27 17.38
CA SER A 133 -10.16 -22.70 17.76
C SER A 133 -10.17 -21.18 17.63
N TRP A 134 -11.36 -20.57 17.64
CA TRP A 134 -11.52 -19.12 17.66
C TRP A 134 -11.82 -18.64 19.07
N GLY A 135 -11.19 -17.53 19.47
CA GLY A 135 -11.47 -16.83 20.72
C GLY A 135 -12.87 -16.22 20.72
N THR A 136 -13.38 -15.92 21.91
CA THR A 136 -14.74 -15.38 22.13
C THR A 136 -14.77 -13.88 22.41
N TRP A 137 -13.71 -13.16 22.04
CA TRP A 137 -13.56 -11.71 22.24
C TRP A 137 -13.79 -10.94 20.95
#